data_AF-A0A6M0C7H3-F1
#
_entry.id   AF-A0A6M0C7H3-F1
#
_cell.length_a   1.000
_cell.length_b   1.000
_cell.length_c   1.000
_cell.angle_alpha   90.00
_cell.angle_beta   90.00
_cell.angle_gamma   90.00
#
_symmetry.space_group_name_H-M   'P 1'
#
loop_
_entity.id
_entity.type
_entity.pdbx_description
1 polymer ?
#
loop_
_entity_poly.entity_id
_entity_poly.type
_entity_poly.pdbx_seq_one_letter_code
_entity_poly.pdbx_strand_id
1 'polypeptide(L)'
;MNIYLIKTSQEPKYLIGLIKDITERKQMELDLKKSEERWKLALRGNNDGIWDWNIKTNECFYSTRCQEILGYTETEIFNHVDDWKNRMYPDDINLVIQSI
;
A
#
# COMPACT_ATOMS: atom_id res chain seq x y z
N MET A 1 20.05 13.24 -12.47
CA MET A 1 21.34 13.32 -13.19
C MET A 1 22.39 12.71 -12.26
N ASN A 2 22.86 11.50 -12.57
CA ASN A 2 23.93 10.88 -11.79
C ASN A 2 25.23 11.06 -12.58
N ILE A 3 26.19 11.76 -12.00
CA ILE A 3 27.50 11.99 -12.59
C ILE A 3 28.49 11.07 -11.89
N TYR A 4 29.14 10.19 -12.64
CA TYR A 4 30.22 9.34 -12.13
C TYR A 4 31.55 9.92 -12.60
N LEU A 5 32.45 10.22 -11.67
CA LEU A 5 33.83 10.65 -11.98
C LEU A 5 34.72 9.41 -12.04
N ILE A 6 35.15 9.04 -13.25
CA ILE A 6 36.19 8.02 -13.41
C ILE A 6 37.55 8.72 -13.25
N LYS A 7 38.19 8.53 -12.09
CA LYS A 7 39.57 9.01 -11.85
C LYS A 7 40.55 8.07 -12.55
N THR A 8 41.01 8.43 -13.74
CA THR A 8 42.25 7.87 -14.31
C THR A 8 43.33 8.95 -14.28
N SER A 9 44.27 8.83 -13.32
CA SER A 9 45.57 9.51 -13.23
C SER A 9 45.59 11.06 -13.25
N GLN A 10 46.01 11.65 -12.11
CA GLN A 10 46.45 13.03 -11.75
C GLN A 10 45.93 14.31 -12.44
N GLU A 11 45.30 14.28 -13.61
CA GLU A 11 44.60 15.42 -14.21
C GLU A 11 43.29 14.95 -14.88
N PRO A 12 42.11 15.44 -14.46
CA PRO A 12 40.85 15.03 -15.07
C PRO A 12 40.76 15.59 -16.50
N LYS A 13 40.94 14.73 -17.50
CA LYS A 13 40.90 15.11 -18.93
C LYS A 13 39.52 15.05 -19.58
N TYR A 14 38.55 14.35 -18.97
CA TYR A 14 37.23 14.16 -19.58
C TYR A 14 36.11 14.19 -18.53
N LEU A 15 34.99 14.81 -18.90
CA LEU A 15 33.73 14.73 -18.15
C LEU A 15 32.75 13.88 -18.95
N ILE A 16 32.25 12.81 -18.34
CA ILE A 16 31.21 11.96 -18.92
C ILE A 16 29.92 12.19 -18.13
N GLY A 17 28.90 12.69 -18.81
CA GLY A 17 27.55 12.83 -18.26
C GLY A 17 26.62 11.80 -18.90
N LEU A 18 25.77 11.16 -18.09
CA LEU A 18 24.67 10.36 -18.59
C LEU A 18 23.35 11.02 -18.22
N ILE A 19 22.57 11.36 -19.25
CA ILE A 19 21.22 11.87 -19.10
C ILE A 19 20.29 10.73 -19.43
N LYS A 20 19.60 10.21 -18.40
CA LYS A 20 18.51 9.25 -18.59
C LYS A 20 17.20 10.00 -18.52
N ASP A 21 16.40 9.90 -19.58
CA ASP A 21 15.01 10.33 -19.50
C ASP A 21 14.26 9.43 -18.51
N ILE A 22 13.68 10.06 -17.50
CA ILE A 22 12.87 9.41 -16.46
C ILE A 22 11.48 10.05 -16.36
N THR A 23 11.09 10.81 -17.37
CA THR A 23 9.86 11.62 -17.38
C THR A 23 8.64 10.73 -17.17
N GLU A 24 8.49 9.66 -17.95
CA GLU A 24 7.39 8.70 -17.81
C GLU A 24 7.35 8.06 -16.42
N ARG A 25 8.50 7.61 -15.91
CA ARG A 25 8.57 6.99 -14.59
C ARG A 25 8.12 7.96 -13.50
N LYS A 26 8.57 9.21 -13.58
CA LYS A 26 8.19 10.26 -12.63
C LYS A 26 6.71 10.61 -12.74
N GLN A 27 6.15 10.61 -13.94
CA GLN A 27 4.74 10.85 -14.15
C GLN A 27 3.88 9.73 -13.55
N MET A 28 4.24 8.47 -13.78
CA MET A 28 3.57 7.30 -13.17
C MET A 28 3.63 7.32 -11.64
N GLU A 29 4.81 7.61 -11.06
CA GLU A 29 4.98 7.77 -9.61
C GLU A 29 4.04 8.86 -9.06
N LEU A 30 3.91 9.98 -9.77
CA LEU A 30 3.08 11.12 -9.35
C LEU A 30 1.58 10.81 -9.46
N ASP A 31 1.16 10.15 -10.53
CA ASP A 31 -0.24 9.80 -10.76
C ASP A 31 -0.71 8.73 -9.78
N LEU A 32 0.14 7.74 -9.47
CA LEU A 32 -0.11 6.77 -8.40
C LEU A 32 -0.30 7.49 -7.06
N LYS A 33 0.62 8.37 -6.69
CA LYS A 33 0.55 9.13 -5.43
C LYS A 33 -0.74 9.96 -5.33
N LYS A 34 -1.13 10.66 -6.40
CA LYS A 34 -2.38 11.44 -6.45
C LYS A 34 -3.62 10.54 -6.30
N SER A 35 -3.60 9.36 -6.89
CA SER A 35 -4.68 8.38 -6.75
C SER A 35 -4.79 7.90 -5.30
N GLU A 36 -3.66 7.53 -4.68
CA GLU A 36 -3.60 7.09 -3.28
C GLU A 36 -4.07 8.17 -2.30
N GLU A 37 -3.64 9.43 -2.48
CA GLU A 37 -4.06 10.55 -1.65
C GLU A 37 -5.56 10.80 -1.76
N ARG A 38 -6.10 10.76 -2.99
CA ARG A 38 -7.54 10.91 -3.24
C ARG A 38 -8.34 9.77 -2.63
N TRP A 39 -7.85 8.53 -2.75
CA TRP A 39 -8.46 7.37 -2.12
C TRP A 39 -8.48 7.51 -0.60
N LYS A 40 -7.35 7.88 0.03
CA LYS A 40 -7.28 8.14 1.48
C LYS A 40 -8.23 9.26 1.93
N LEU A 41 -8.39 10.32 1.13
CA LEU A 41 -9.34 11.40 1.42
C LEU A 41 -10.79 10.91 1.33
N ALA A 42 -11.13 10.10 0.33
CA ALA A 42 -12.45 9.50 0.21
C ALA A 42 -12.77 8.58 1.40
N LEU A 43 -11.79 7.80 1.87
CA LEU A 43 -11.93 6.97 3.07
C LEU A 43 -12.22 7.80 4.33
N ARG A 44 -11.59 8.98 4.49
CA ARG A 44 -11.80 9.85 5.66
C ARG A 44 -13.12 10.60 5.65
N GLY A 45 -13.68 10.85 4.47
CA GLY A 45 -14.92 11.62 4.31
C GLY A 45 -16.18 10.82 4.63
N ASN A 46 -16.10 9.49 4.59
CA ASN A 46 -17.22 8.61 4.87
C ASN A 46 -17.08 8.04 6.28
N ASN A 47 -18.14 8.04 7.09
CA ASN A 47 -18.08 7.55 8.47
C ASN A 47 -18.09 6.00 8.55
N ASP A 48 -17.95 5.35 7.39
CA ASP A 48 -18.02 3.91 7.18
C ASP A 48 -16.64 3.25 7.32
N GLY A 49 -16.63 2.03 7.85
CA GLY A 49 -15.45 1.17 7.84
C GLY A 49 -15.32 0.44 6.52
N ILE A 50 -14.22 0.69 5.79
CA ILE A 50 -13.90 -0.03 4.56
C ILE A 50 -12.91 -1.15 4.87
N TRP A 51 -13.18 -2.31 4.29
CA TRP A 51 -12.29 -3.45 4.24
C TRP A 51 -12.24 -3.99 2.80
N ASP A 52 -11.10 -4.57 2.42
CA ASP A 52 -10.91 -5.21 1.12
C ASP A 52 -10.15 -6.51 1.33
N TRP A 53 -10.54 -7.57 0.64
CA TRP A 53 -9.89 -8.87 0.73
C TRP A 53 -9.42 -9.33 -0.64
N ASN A 54 -8.11 -9.49 -0.76
CA ASN A 54 -7.49 -10.09 -1.92
C ASN A 54 -7.56 -11.62 -1.80
N ILE A 55 -8.52 -12.23 -2.49
CA ILE A 55 -8.74 -13.69 -2.48
C ILE A 55 -7.52 -14.47 -2.99
N LYS A 56 -6.67 -13.88 -3.85
CA LYS A 56 -5.49 -14.57 -4.38
C LYS A 56 -4.34 -14.63 -3.38
N THR A 57 -4.13 -13.55 -2.61
CA THR A 57 -3.04 -13.45 -1.63
C THR A 57 -3.48 -13.73 -0.21
N ASN A 58 -4.79 -13.83 0.03
CA ASN A 58 -5.45 -13.85 1.33
C ASN A 58 -5.18 -12.62 2.21
N GLU A 59 -4.67 -11.55 1.63
CA GLU A 59 -4.42 -10.31 2.34
C GLU A 59 -5.71 -9.51 2.51
N CYS A 60 -5.93 -9.00 3.72
CA CYS A 60 -7.02 -8.10 4.02
C CYS A 60 -6.48 -6.71 4.32
N PHE A 61 -7.08 -5.71 3.68
CA PHE A 61 -6.92 -4.31 4.05
C PHE A 61 -8.09 -3.90 4.95
N TYR A 62 -7.78 -3.21 6.04
CA TYR A 62 -8.77 -2.56 6.90
C TYR A 62 -8.41 -1.08 7.03
N SER A 63 -9.37 -0.21 6.75
CA SER A 63 -9.23 1.22 7.03
C SER A 63 -9.17 1.48 8.55
N THR A 64 -8.52 2.59 8.95
CA THR A 64 -8.50 3.04 10.36
C THR A 64 -9.90 3.07 10.96
N ARG A 65 -10.89 3.59 10.21
CA ARG A 65 -12.29 3.65 10.67
C ARG A 65 -12.89 2.26 10.92
N CYS A 66 -12.56 1.27 10.09
CA CYS A 66 -13.04 -0.10 10.28
C CYS A 66 -12.48 -0.70 11.58
N GLN A 67 -11.20 -0.45 11.88
CA GLN A 67 -10.58 -0.88 13.12
C GLN A 67 -11.23 -0.21 14.34
N GLU A 68 -11.50 1.11 14.27
CA GLU A 68 -12.22 1.83 15.33
C GLU A 68 -13.63 1.27 15.59
N ILE A 69 -14.39 0.96 14.53
CA ILE A 69 -15.73 0.38 14.63
C ILE A 69 -15.69 -0.99 15.33
N LEU A 70 -14.66 -1.78 15.04
CA LEU A 70 -14.44 -3.10 15.66
C LEU A 70 -13.81 -3.00 17.07
N GLY A 71 -13.45 -1.80 17.53
CA GLY A 71 -12.86 -1.57 18.84
C GLY A 71 -11.36 -1.85 18.93
N TYR A 72 -10.67 -1.91 17.80
CA TYR A 72 -9.24 -2.20 17.71
C TYR A 72 -8.40 -0.95 17.46
N THR A 73 -7.14 -0.99 17.88
CA THR A 73 -6.18 0.11 17.67
C THR A 73 -5.28 -0.18 16.46
N GLU A 74 -4.72 0.85 15.82
CA GLU A 74 -3.88 0.71 14.61
C GLU A 74 -2.67 -0.24 14.78
N THR A 75 -2.30 -0.58 16.02
CA THR A 75 -1.23 -1.52 16.36
C THR A 75 -1.63 -2.99 16.30
N GLU A 76 -2.92 -3.30 16.20
CA GLU A 76 -3.40 -4.67 15.98
C GLU A 76 -3.40 -4.92 14.47
N ILE A 77 -2.44 -5.73 14.02
CA ILE A 77 -2.15 -5.99 12.62
C ILE A 77 -3.24 -6.94 12.07
N PHE A 78 -4.16 -6.39 11.27
CA PHE A 78 -5.20 -7.15 10.54
C PHE A 78 -4.80 -7.25 9.07
N ASN A 79 -4.09 -8.31 8.71
CA ASN A 79 -3.53 -8.42 7.36
C ASN A 79 -4.01 -9.67 6.64
N HIS A 80 -4.63 -10.62 7.35
CA HIS A 80 -4.98 -11.91 6.79
C HIS A 80 -6.43 -12.27 7.08
N VAL A 81 -7.10 -12.92 6.13
CA VAL A 81 -8.50 -13.34 6.29
C VAL A 81 -8.72 -14.30 7.47
N ASP A 82 -7.68 -15.06 7.84
CA ASP A 82 -7.77 -15.99 8.97
C ASP A 82 -7.82 -15.28 10.33
N ASP A 83 -7.28 -14.05 10.43
CA ASP A 83 -7.40 -13.24 11.65
C ASP A 83 -8.85 -12.92 11.97
N TRP A 84 -9.67 -12.73 10.93
CA TRP A 84 -11.09 -12.51 11.06
C TRP A 84 -11.85 -13.80 11.43
N LYS A 85 -11.52 -14.94 10.81
CA LYS A 85 -12.13 -16.24 11.15
C LYS A 85 -11.96 -16.60 12.63
N ASN A 86 -10.78 -16.35 13.19
CA ASN A 86 -10.46 -16.68 14.58
C ASN A 86 -11.21 -15.82 15.62
N ARG A 87 -11.82 -14.71 15.19
CA ARG A 87 -12.52 -13.75 16.06
C ARG A 87 -14.04 -13.81 15.90
N MET A 88 -14.50 -14.49 14.86
CA MET A 88 -15.92 -14.74 14.64
C MET A 88 -16.44 -15.74 15.69
N TYR A 89 -17.68 -15.55 16.12
CA TYR A 89 -18.31 -16.51 17.01
C TYR A 89 -18.40 -17.88 16.31
N PRO A 90 -18.06 -19.01 16.97
CA PRO A 90 -17.96 -20.31 16.31
C PRO A 90 -19.22 -20.73 15.53
N ASP A 91 -20.39 -20.36 16.04
CA ASP A 91 -21.67 -20.71 15.42
C ASP A 91 -21.91 -19.95 14.11
N ASP A 92 -21.28 -18.78 13.93
CA ASP A 92 -21.43 -17.93 12.74
C ASP A 92 -20.44 -18.30 11.62
N ILE A 93 -19.34 -19.00 11.95
CA ILE A 93 -18.26 -19.33 11.00
C ILE A 93 -18.80 -20.08 9.78
N ASN A 94 -19.63 -21.10 10.00
CA ASN A 94 -20.15 -21.93 8.92
C ASN A 94 -21.15 -21.17 8.04
N LEU A 95 -21.95 -20.27 8.62
CA LEU A 95 -22.92 -19.46 7.88
C LEU A 95 -22.20 -18.51 6.93
N VAL A 96 -21.12 -17.89 7.40
CA VAL A 96 -20.41 -16.87 6.65
C VAL A 96 -19.50 -17.48 5.56
N ILE A 97 -18.77 -18.56 5.88
CA ILE A 97 -17.88 -19.21 4.91
C ILE A 97 -18.65 -19.83 3.73
N GLN A 98 -19.87 -20.34 3.95
CA GLN A 98 -20.67 -20.92 2.86
C GLN A 98 -21.26 -19.88 1.89
N SER A 99 -21.21 -18.60 2.24
CA SER A 99 -21.79 -17.49 1.47
C SER A 99 -20.79 -16.75 0.57
N ILE A 100 -19.51 -17.15 0.64
CA ILE A 100 -18.37 -16.62 -0.14
C ILE A 100 -18.03 -17.60 -1.26
#